data_AF-A0A7C2XEQ8-F1
#
_entry.id   AF-A0A7C2XEQ8-F1
#
_cell.length_a   1.000
_cell.length_b   1.000
_cell.length_c   1.000
_cell.angle_alpha   90.00
_cell.angle_beta   90.00
_cell.angle_gamma   90.00
#
_symmetry.space_group_name_H-M   'P 1'
#
loop_
_entity.id
_entity.type
_entity.pdbx_description
1 polymer ?
#
loop_
_entity_poly.entity_id
_entity_poly.type
_entity_poly.pdbx_seq_one_letter_code
_entity_poly.pdbx_strand_id
1 'polypeptide(L)'
;MVTLKELLKDKIPQEYIDLIPTSFDLIGSRAGQVVVIRIDEKLEKYEQLIVDAILKIHKNVKAVVKRSEERKGEFRLYDYKLLFGSDTEVIHKEHGYLIKLDPLKVFFSPRDAEDRIDIAKSTKAGEFIIYMFSGVAPYAIAIAKFNPNIDKIICIEKNEIAHKYALENVRLNKLENKIVCINADVKDACSFFIEKADRVLMTLPLGAYEYLDLTLPLLKREGGIVHFYHIGEEGNMFGEALRIIDHTCKKNSYEYVIIKYKIVNDYAPRKYKVRVDFFARRLL
;
A
#
# COMPACT_ATOMS: atom_id res chain seq x y z
N MET A 1 25.67 -0.75 11.28
CA MET A 1 24.62 -1.63 11.83
C MET A 1 24.93 -3.02 11.31
N VAL A 2 24.94 -4.04 12.17
CA VAL A 2 25.29 -5.41 11.75
C VAL A 2 24.22 -5.94 10.80
N THR A 3 24.63 -6.46 9.65
CA THR A 3 23.74 -7.02 8.61
C THR A 3 23.56 -8.53 8.77
N LEU A 4 22.53 -9.09 8.13
CA LEU A 4 22.36 -10.56 8.06
C LEU A 4 23.56 -11.23 7.39
N LYS A 5 24.07 -10.65 6.29
CA LYS A 5 25.24 -11.17 5.58
C LYS A 5 26.47 -11.24 6.48
N GLU A 6 26.74 -10.21 7.28
CA GLU A 6 27.86 -10.20 8.23
C GLU A 6 27.73 -11.26 9.33
N LEU A 7 26.52 -11.58 9.79
CA LEU A 7 26.29 -12.60 10.82
C LEU A 7 26.35 -14.04 10.30
N LEU A 8 26.15 -14.22 8.99
CA LEU A 8 25.92 -15.52 8.38
C LEU A 8 27.03 -15.95 7.40
N LYS A 9 27.89 -15.04 6.94
CA LYS A 9 28.95 -15.33 5.95
C LYS A 9 29.88 -16.49 6.33
N ASP A 10 30.15 -16.68 7.63
CA ASP A 10 31.03 -17.74 8.12
C ASP A 10 30.25 -19.01 8.54
N LYS A 11 28.92 -19.01 8.38
CA LYS A 11 28.00 -20.10 8.77
C LYS A 11 27.26 -20.72 7.59
N ILE A 12 27.30 -20.07 6.43
CA ILE A 12 26.66 -20.50 5.18
C ILE A 12 27.77 -20.72 4.13
N PRO A 13 27.73 -21.80 3.33
CA PRO A 13 28.71 -22.05 2.28
C PRO A 13 28.91 -20.86 1.35
N GLN A 14 30.15 -20.64 0.92
CA GLN A 14 30.55 -19.49 0.08
C GLN A 14 29.68 -19.33 -1.18
N GLU A 15 29.25 -20.44 -1.78
CA GLU A 15 28.39 -20.47 -2.96
C GLU A 15 26.97 -19.91 -2.74
N TYR A 16 26.49 -19.83 -1.50
CA TYR A 16 25.15 -19.31 -1.17
C TYR A 16 25.18 -17.95 -0.46
N ILE A 17 26.36 -17.36 -0.26
CA ILE A 17 26.51 -16.09 0.46
C ILE A 17 25.74 -14.95 -0.22
N ASP A 18 25.67 -14.94 -1.55
CA ASP A 18 24.94 -13.91 -2.31
C ASP A 18 23.43 -14.16 -2.37
N LEU A 19 22.97 -15.32 -1.90
CA LEU A 19 21.56 -15.63 -1.74
C LEU A 19 21.02 -15.17 -0.38
N ILE A 20 21.90 -14.80 0.56
CA ILE A 20 21.49 -14.32 1.88
C ILE A 20 20.61 -13.08 1.71
N PRO A 21 19.40 -13.05 2.27
CA PRO A 21 18.50 -11.92 2.10
C PRO A 21 19.13 -10.61 2.59
N THR A 22 19.09 -9.59 1.73
CA THR A 22 19.62 -8.26 2.04
C THR A 22 18.55 -7.31 2.59
N SER A 23 17.27 -7.65 2.41
CA SER A 23 16.14 -6.89 2.94
C SER A 23 14.98 -7.79 3.32
N PHE A 24 14.14 -7.28 4.23
CA PHE A 24 12.88 -7.89 4.65
C PHE A 24 11.94 -6.77 5.12
N ASP A 25 10.64 -7.06 5.16
CA ASP A 25 9.66 -6.11 5.67
C ASP A 25 9.48 -6.33 7.17
N LEU A 26 9.58 -5.26 7.94
CA LEU A 26 9.39 -5.26 9.38
C LEU A 26 8.10 -4.53 9.73
N ILE A 27 7.05 -5.28 10.08
CA ILE A 27 5.71 -4.74 10.33
C ILE A 27 5.43 -4.83 11.82
N GLY A 28 5.11 -3.71 12.45
CA GLY A 28 4.78 -3.65 13.88
C GLY A 28 5.34 -2.44 14.60
N SER A 29 5.53 -2.55 15.90
CA SER A 29 6.03 -1.47 16.75
C SER A 29 7.03 -2.01 17.78
N ARG A 30 7.47 -1.19 18.73
CA ARG A 30 8.36 -1.65 19.81
C ARG A 30 7.72 -2.73 20.70
N ALA A 31 6.39 -2.85 20.71
CA ALA A 31 5.68 -3.88 21.48
C ALA A 31 5.70 -5.26 20.80
N GLY A 32 6.04 -5.33 19.52
CA GLY A 32 6.02 -6.57 18.75
C GLY A 32 6.09 -6.30 17.26
N GLN A 33 6.93 -7.07 16.57
CA GLN A 33 7.17 -6.95 15.13
C GLN A 33 7.08 -8.31 14.45
N VAL A 34 6.50 -8.32 13.27
CA VAL A 34 6.48 -9.46 12.36
C VAL A 34 7.44 -9.16 11.23
N VAL A 35 8.38 -10.07 10.99
CA VAL A 35 9.29 -10.00 9.84
C VAL A 35 8.71 -10.84 8.72
N VAL A 36 8.51 -10.23 7.55
CA VAL A 36 8.16 -10.93 6.33
C VAL A 36 9.38 -10.93 5.41
N ILE A 37 9.91 -12.12 5.14
CA ILE A 37 11.18 -12.31 4.43
C ILE A 37 11.02 -13.27 3.26
N ARG A 38 11.77 -13.02 2.18
CA ARG A 38 11.98 -14.02 1.12
C ARG A 38 13.28 -14.75 1.43
N ILE A 39 13.25 -16.07 1.38
CA ILE A 39 14.43 -16.93 1.52
C ILE A 39 14.49 -17.82 0.29
N ASP A 40 15.63 -17.80 -0.40
CA ASP A 40 15.88 -18.65 -1.57
C ASP A 40 15.74 -20.14 -1.21
N GLU A 41 15.25 -20.96 -2.12
CA GLU A 41 15.06 -22.39 -1.90
C GLU A 41 16.38 -23.09 -1.56
N LYS A 42 17.50 -22.65 -2.16
CA LYS A 42 18.84 -23.17 -1.85
C LYS A 42 19.27 -22.89 -0.40
N LEU A 43 18.61 -21.94 0.27
CA LEU A 43 18.86 -21.58 1.65
C LEU A 43 17.91 -22.26 2.65
N GLU A 44 17.04 -23.18 2.23
CA GLU A 44 16.04 -23.80 3.10
C GLU A 44 16.66 -24.47 4.34
N LYS A 45 17.80 -25.15 4.20
CA LYS A 45 18.52 -25.78 5.32
C LYS A 45 19.10 -24.78 6.34
N TYR A 46 19.16 -23.50 5.98
CA TYR A 46 19.71 -22.42 6.81
C TYR A 46 18.63 -21.46 7.33
N GLU A 47 17.34 -21.77 7.14
CA GLU A 47 16.22 -20.92 7.60
C GLU A 47 16.34 -20.56 9.08
N GLN A 48 16.69 -21.53 9.94
CA GLN A 48 16.85 -21.27 11.37
C GLN A 48 18.01 -20.32 11.68
N LEU A 49 19.14 -20.43 10.97
CA LEU A 49 20.25 -19.49 11.14
C LEU A 49 19.85 -18.07 10.75
N ILE A 50 19.05 -17.93 9.68
CA ILE A 50 18.52 -16.64 9.24
C ILE A 50 17.58 -16.06 10.30
N VAL A 51 16.68 -16.88 10.86
CA VAL A 51 15.80 -16.49 11.97
C VAL A 51 16.63 -16.00 13.17
N ASP A 52 17.61 -16.78 13.62
CA ASP A 52 18.44 -16.44 14.78
C ASP A 52 19.20 -15.12 14.56
N ALA A 53 19.69 -14.89 13.33
CA ALA A 53 20.33 -13.64 12.96
C ALA A 53 19.36 -12.46 12.98
N ILE A 54 18.12 -12.63 12.48
CA ILE A 54 17.07 -11.60 12.54
C ILE A 54 16.75 -11.24 13.99
N LEU A 55 16.55 -12.23 14.87
CA LEU A 55 16.26 -12.02 16.30
C LEU A 55 17.45 -11.38 17.04
N LYS A 56 18.68 -11.63 16.57
CA LYS A 56 19.87 -10.95 17.10
C LYS A 56 19.86 -9.46 16.78
N ILE A 57 19.48 -9.09 15.56
CA ILE A 57 19.43 -7.69 15.09
C ILE A 57 18.20 -6.95 15.64
N HIS A 58 17.02 -7.59 15.64
CA HIS A 58 15.74 -6.97 16.00
C HIS A 58 15.10 -7.64 17.22
N LYS A 59 15.27 -7.02 18.39
CA LYS A 59 14.85 -7.59 19.68
C LYS A 59 13.33 -7.68 19.92
N ASN A 60 12.55 -6.92 19.18
CA ASN A 60 11.09 -6.87 19.35
C ASN A 60 10.36 -7.78 18.35
N VAL A 61 11.09 -8.59 17.58
CA VAL A 61 10.48 -9.53 16.63
C VAL A 61 9.78 -10.63 17.40
N LYS A 62 8.47 -10.76 17.19
CA LYS A 62 7.62 -11.80 17.76
C LYS A 62 7.33 -12.94 16.79
N ALA A 63 7.44 -12.68 15.48
CA ALA A 63 7.25 -13.70 14.45
C ALA A 63 8.13 -13.42 13.22
N VAL A 64 8.59 -14.50 12.58
CA VAL A 64 9.29 -14.45 11.30
C VAL A 64 8.56 -15.35 10.31
N VAL A 65 8.22 -14.80 9.16
CA VAL A 65 7.43 -15.48 8.13
C VAL A 65 8.20 -15.44 6.82
N LYS A 66 8.39 -16.62 6.21
CA LYS A 66 8.85 -16.75 4.83
C LYS A 66 7.67 -16.58 3.88
N ARG A 67 7.80 -15.70 2.89
CA ARG A 67 6.82 -15.52 1.80
C ARG A 67 7.27 -16.15 0.49
N SER A 68 6.31 -16.51 -0.35
CA SER A 68 6.52 -16.88 -1.76
C SER A 68 7.04 -15.71 -2.60
N GLU A 69 7.49 -16.02 -3.82
CA GLU A 69 7.93 -15.00 -4.78
C GLU A 69 6.79 -14.08 -5.21
N GLU A 70 5.67 -14.69 -5.60
CA GLU A 70 4.53 -14.00 -6.17
C GLU A 70 3.30 -14.02 -5.27
N ARG A 71 2.47 -12.99 -5.45
CA ARG A 71 1.14 -12.87 -4.86
C ARG A 71 0.12 -13.58 -5.74
N LYS A 72 -0.83 -14.27 -5.13
CA LYS A 72 -1.86 -15.06 -5.80
C LYS A 72 -3.27 -14.60 -5.42
N GLY A 73 -4.23 -15.03 -6.24
CA GLY A 73 -5.66 -14.80 -6.03
C GLY A 73 -6.08 -13.34 -6.22
N GLU A 74 -7.38 -13.10 -6.08
CA GLU A 74 -8.02 -11.79 -6.23
C GLU A 74 -7.46 -10.75 -5.25
N PHE A 75 -7.20 -11.16 -4.01
CA PHE A 75 -6.70 -10.26 -2.95
C PHE A 75 -5.17 -10.12 -2.91
N ARG A 76 -4.46 -10.74 -3.86
CA ARG A 76 -3.01 -10.62 -4.03
C ARG A 76 -2.23 -10.87 -2.72
N LEU A 77 -2.51 -11.98 -2.05
CA LEU A 77 -1.76 -12.41 -0.86
C LEU A 77 -0.61 -13.36 -1.26
N TYR A 78 0.46 -13.40 -0.47
CA TYR A 78 1.51 -14.42 -0.65
C TYR A 78 1.09 -15.75 -0.02
N ASP A 79 1.72 -16.83 -0.45
CA ASP A 79 1.79 -18.03 0.35
C ASP A 79 2.87 -17.83 1.43
N TYR A 80 2.63 -18.33 2.63
CA TYR A 80 3.46 -18.05 3.78
C TYR A 80 3.83 -19.33 4.56
N LYS A 81 5.05 -19.35 5.09
CA LYS A 81 5.55 -20.36 6.05
C LYS A 81 6.02 -19.63 7.31
N LEU A 82 5.42 -19.94 8.45
CA LEU A 82 5.86 -19.42 9.75
C LEU A 82 7.16 -20.12 10.15
N LEU A 83 8.23 -19.34 10.36
CA LEU A 83 9.55 -19.84 10.76
C LEU A 83 9.83 -19.63 12.25
N PHE A 84 9.17 -18.65 12.86
CA PHE A 84 9.31 -18.33 14.28
C PHE A 84 8.05 -17.64 14.80
N GLY A 85 7.72 -17.86 16.07
CA GLY A 85 6.54 -17.32 16.74
C GLY A 85 5.28 -18.15 16.50
N SER A 86 4.14 -17.64 16.96
CA SER A 86 2.83 -18.31 16.84
C SER A 86 1.69 -17.37 16.42
N ASP A 87 1.93 -16.05 16.39
CA ASP A 87 0.92 -15.05 16.06
C ASP A 87 1.50 -13.92 15.19
N THR A 88 0.79 -13.58 14.12
CA THR A 88 1.17 -12.57 13.13
C THR A 88 0.30 -11.32 13.15
N GLU A 89 -0.81 -11.27 13.89
CA GLU A 89 -1.58 -10.04 14.02
C GLU A 89 -0.76 -8.99 14.78
N VAL A 90 -0.63 -7.77 14.25
CA VAL A 90 0.29 -6.77 14.81
C VAL A 90 -0.27 -5.37 14.67
N ILE A 91 0.08 -4.50 15.63
CA ILE A 91 -0.12 -3.06 15.50
C ILE A 91 1.18 -2.44 15.00
N HIS A 92 1.15 -1.99 13.75
CA HIS A 92 2.21 -1.21 13.15
C HIS A 92 2.07 0.27 13.51
N LYS A 93 3.19 0.92 13.84
CA LYS A 93 3.23 2.35 14.13
C LYS A 93 4.04 3.08 13.06
N GLU A 94 3.41 4.03 12.39
CA GLU A 94 4.02 4.88 11.36
C GLU A 94 3.67 6.33 11.65
N HIS A 95 4.64 7.24 11.61
CA HIS A 95 4.43 8.70 11.73
C HIS A 95 3.45 9.13 12.83
N GLY A 96 3.41 8.41 13.95
CA GLY A 96 2.54 8.71 15.10
C GLY A 96 1.14 8.07 15.08
N TYR A 97 0.69 7.49 13.96
CA TYR A 97 -0.56 6.73 13.86
C TYR A 97 -0.34 5.23 13.92
N LEU A 98 -1.43 4.48 14.12
CA LEU A 98 -1.40 3.04 14.33
C LEU A 98 -2.20 2.31 13.25
N ILE A 99 -1.70 1.18 12.76
CA ILE A 99 -2.37 0.31 11.80
C ILE A 99 -2.30 -1.12 12.34
N LYS A 100 -3.42 -1.65 12.82
CA LYS A 100 -3.60 -3.04 13.16
C LYS A 100 -3.88 -3.86 11.90
N LEU A 101 -3.19 -4.97 11.73
CA LEU A 101 -3.37 -5.89 10.61
C LEU A 101 -2.74 -7.26 10.91
N ASP A 102 -3.10 -8.28 10.13
CA ASP A 102 -2.36 -9.54 10.05
C ASP A 102 -1.77 -9.67 8.63
N PRO A 103 -0.44 -9.60 8.46
CA PRO A 103 0.19 -9.56 7.16
C PRO A 103 -0.04 -10.84 6.33
N LEU A 104 -0.51 -11.91 6.96
CA LEU A 104 -0.88 -13.14 6.25
C LEU A 104 -2.27 -13.07 5.61
N LYS A 105 -3.16 -12.19 6.12
CA LYS A 105 -4.57 -12.14 5.73
C LYS A 105 -4.93 -10.94 4.87
N VAL A 106 -4.11 -9.89 4.91
CA VAL A 106 -4.38 -8.63 4.22
C VAL A 106 -3.10 -8.05 3.63
N PHE A 107 -3.24 -7.34 2.50
CA PHE A 107 -2.12 -6.61 1.93
C PHE A 107 -1.79 -5.36 2.76
N PHE A 108 -0.52 -5.22 3.12
CA PHE A 108 0.05 -4.01 3.69
C PHE A 108 1.52 -3.91 3.31
N SER A 109 1.99 -2.69 3.04
CA SER A 109 3.41 -2.42 2.78
C SER A 109 3.91 -1.28 3.67
N PRO A 110 4.89 -1.54 4.58
CA PRO A 110 5.53 -0.47 5.34
C PRO A 110 6.39 0.43 4.42
N ARG A 111 6.78 -0.05 3.23
CA ARG A 111 7.55 0.72 2.25
C ARG A 111 6.74 1.86 1.61
N ASP A 112 5.42 1.84 1.75
CA ASP A 112 4.53 2.89 1.25
C ASP A 112 4.37 4.06 2.27
N ALA A 113 5.05 4.04 3.42
CA ALA A 113 4.87 5.03 4.50
C ALA A 113 5.14 6.48 4.05
N GLU A 114 6.26 6.72 3.35
CA GLU A 114 6.60 8.06 2.84
C GLU A 114 5.63 8.53 1.76
N ASP A 115 5.02 7.60 1.02
CA ASP A 115 4.01 7.91 0.02
C ASP A 115 2.68 8.30 0.64
N ARG A 116 2.29 7.63 1.74
CA ARG A 116 1.13 8.02 2.57
C ARG A 116 1.28 9.44 3.09
N ILE A 117 2.45 9.80 3.62
CA ILE A 117 2.71 11.15 4.14
C ILE A 117 2.76 12.19 3.02
N ASP A 118 3.30 11.84 1.86
CA ASP A 118 3.31 12.71 0.68
C ASP A 118 1.90 13.09 0.23
N ILE A 119 0.98 12.12 0.14
CA ILE A 119 -0.43 12.41 -0.15
C ILE A 119 -1.06 13.22 0.97
N ALA A 120 -0.87 12.82 2.22
CA ALA A 120 -1.46 13.49 3.38
C ALA A 120 -1.11 14.98 3.42
N LYS A 121 0.15 15.33 3.15
CA LYS A 121 0.63 16.71 3.03
C LYS A 121 0.04 17.49 1.85
N SER A 122 -0.40 16.81 0.80
CA SER A 122 -0.98 17.43 -0.40
C SER A 122 -2.48 17.72 -0.28
N THR A 123 -3.15 17.19 0.75
CA THR A 123 -4.59 17.40 0.99
C THR A 123 -4.87 18.80 1.55
N LYS A 124 -6.02 19.35 1.20
CA LYS A 124 -6.50 20.65 1.67
C LYS A 124 -7.67 20.51 2.67
N ALA A 125 -7.87 21.53 3.48
CA ALA A 125 -9.03 21.59 4.37
C ALA A 125 -10.34 21.54 3.57
N GLY A 126 -11.35 20.87 4.11
CA GLY A 126 -12.66 20.70 3.48
C GLY A 126 -12.74 19.66 2.37
N GLU A 127 -11.64 18.97 2.01
CA GLU A 127 -11.69 17.95 0.96
C GLU A 127 -12.57 16.76 1.34
N PHE A 128 -13.43 16.36 0.41
CA PHE A 128 -14.12 15.07 0.38
C PHE A 128 -13.32 14.09 -0.48
N ILE A 129 -12.86 13.00 0.13
CA ILE A 129 -11.89 12.09 -0.48
C ILE A 129 -12.52 10.71 -0.66
N ILE A 130 -12.37 10.13 -1.85
CA ILE A 130 -12.71 8.72 -2.09
C ILE A 130 -11.42 7.93 -2.18
N TYR A 131 -11.31 6.88 -1.36
CA TYR A 131 -10.20 5.96 -1.36
C TYR A 131 -10.67 4.59 -1.86
N MET A 132 -10.38 4.30 -3.13
CA MET A 132 -10.64 3.02 -3.77
C MET A 132 -9.55 2.00 -3.41
N PHE A 133 -9.94 0.73 -3.23
CA PHE A 133 -9.04 -0.37 -2.87
C PHE A 133 -8.32 -0.13 -1.55
N SER A 134 -9.10 0.28 -0.55
CA SER A 134 -8.57 0.93 0.65
C SER A 134 -7.82 0.02 1.62
N GLY A 135 -7.93 -1.31 1.47
CA GLY A 135 -7.29 -2.30 2.33
C GLY A 135 -7.65 -2.06 3.79
N VAL A 136 -6.62 -1.95 4.65
CA VAL A 136 -6.77 -1.63 6.09
C VAL A 136 -6.85 -0.12 6.37
N ALA A 137 -7.20 0.68 5.36
CA ALA A 137 -7.33 2.13 5.34
C ALA A 137 -6.07 2.97 5.72
N PRO A 138 -4.83 2.59 5.34
CA PRO A 138 -3.65 3.27 5.86
C PRO A 138 -3.47 4.70 5.30
N TYR A 139 -3.86 4.98 4.05
CA TYR A 139 -3.84 6.35 3.51
C TYR A 139 -4.88 7.25 4.17
N ALA A 140 -6.10 6.75 4.39
CA ALA A 140 -7.15 7.54 5.05
C ALA A 140 -6.75 7.95 6.47
N ILE A 141 -6.15 7.03 7.22
CA ILE A 141 -5.66 7.30 8.58
C ILE A 141 -4.52 8.32 8.53
N ALA A 142 -3.55 8.15 7.63
CA ALA A 142 -2.46 9.10 7.46
C ALA A 142 -2.98 10.51 7.12
N ILE A 143 -3.91 10.61 6.16
CA ILE A 143 -4.54 11.88 5.75
C ILE A 143 -5.26 12.54 6.91
N ALA A 144 -6.19 11.83 7.57
CA ALA A 144 -7.00 12.43 8.62
C ALA A 144 -6.18 12.79 9.88
N LYS A 145 -5.06 12.09 10.14
CA LYS A 145 -4.14 12.46 11.22
C LYS A 145 -3.27 13.67 10.89
N PHE A 146 -2.83 13.79 9.64
CA PHE A 146 -1.96 14.89 9.21
C PHE A 146 -2.76 16.17 8.90
N ASN A 147 -3.98 16.02 8.39
CA ASN A 147 -4.90 17.09 8.05
C ASN A 147 -6.29 16.84 8.65
N PRO A 148 -6.50 17.19 9.93
CA PRO A 148 -7.78 16.96 10.62
C PRO A 148 -8.94 17.80 10.06
N ASN A 149 -8.64 18.79 9.22
CA ASN A 149 -9.61 19.72 8.66
C ASN A 149 -10.23 19.24 7.33
N ILE A 150 -9.88 18.06 6.82
CA ILE A 150 -10.63 17.43 5.73
C ILE A 150 -12.09 17.21 6.14
N ASP A 151 -13.01 17.16 5.18
CA ASP A 151 -14.43 16.93 5.48
C ASP A 151 -14.69 15.46 5.82
N LYS A 152 -14.55 14.59 4.82
CA LYS A 152 -14.80 13.15 4.94
C LYS A 152 -13.91 12.34 4.00
N ILE A 153 -13.56 11.11 4.42
CA ILE A 153 -12.90 10.11 3.58
C ILE A 153 -13.80 8.87 3.50
N ILE A 154 -14.12 8.44 2.28
CA ILE A 154 -14.85 7.21 1.99
C ILE A 154 -13.85 6.14 1.57
N CYS A 155 -13.70 5.09 2.36
CA CYS A 155 -12.84 3.95 2.07
C CYS A 155 -13.67 2.80 1.50
N ILE A 156 -13.37 2.35 0.29
CA ILE A 156 -14.06 1.23 -0.35
C ILE A 156 -13.11 0.04 -0.41
N GLU A 157 -13.51 -1.10 0.15
CA GLU A 157 -12.70 -2.33 0.17
C GLU A 157 -13.59 -3.57 0.01
N LYS A 158 -13.22 -4.44 -0.95
CA LYS A 158 -13.97 -5.65 -1.26
C LYS A 158 -13.66 -6.78 -0.29
N ASN A 159 -12.41 -6.94 0.12
CA ASN A 159 -11.98 -7.96 1.06
C ASN A 159 -12.55 -7.70 2.45
N GLU A 160 -13.45 -8.56 2.90
CA GLU A 160 -14.12 -8.45 4.20
C GLU A 160 -13.16 -8.41 5.39
N ILE A 161 -12.04 -9.14 5.33
CA ILE A 161 -11.04 -9.17 6.41
C ILE A 161 -10.32 -7.81 6.46
N ALA A 162 -9.90 -7.28 5.31
CA ALA A 162 -9.27 -5.97 5.23
C ALA A 162 -10.23 -4.86 5.71
N HIS A 163 -11.51 -4.94 5.32
CA HIS A 163 -12.53 -4.03 5.80
C HIS A 163 -12.73 -4.10 7.33
N LYS A 164 -12.75 -5.29 7.94
CA LYS A 164 -12.83 -5.44 9.40
C LYS A 164 -11.65 -4.74 10.10
N TYR A 165 -10.43 -4.95 9.61
CA TYR A 165 -9.25 -4.22 10.10
C TYR A 165 -9.36 -2.71 9.87
N ALA A 166 -9.89 -2.26 8.73
CA ALA A 166 -10.09 -0.84 8.46
C ALA A 166 -11.02 -0.20 9.51
N LEU A 167 -12.15 -0.83 9.83
CA LEU A 167 -13.05 -0.36 10.90
C LEU A 167 -12.36 -0.31 12.26
N GLU A 168 -11.58 -1.33 12.62
CA GLU A 168 -10.78 -1.33 13.86
C GLU A 168 -9.74 -0.20 13.85
N ASN A 169 -9.08 0.02 12.73
CA ASN A 169 -8.03 1.04 12.61
C ASN A 169 -8.59 2.46 12.69
N VAL A 170 -9.77 2.71 12.12
CA VAL A 170 -10.48 3.99 12.28
C VAL A 170 -10.76 4.26 13.76
N ARG A 171 -11.28 3.26 14.50
CA ARG A 171 -11.54 3.38 15.95
C ARG A 171 -10.26 3.55 16.76
N LEU A 172 -9.23 2.75 16.46
CA LEU A 172 -7.92 2.80 17.11
C LEU A 172 -7.30 4.20 17.03
N ASN A 173 -7.55 4.92 15.94
CA ASN A 173 -7.03 6.26 15.72
C ASN A 173 -8.00 7.40 16.11
N LYS A 174 -9.22 7.07 16.55
CA LYS A 174 -10.29 8.01 16.91
C LYS A 174 -10.74 8.88 15.72
N LEU A 175 -11.02 8.25 14.59
CA LEU A 175 -11.31 8.92 13.31
C LEU A 175 -12.71 8.58 12.76
N GLU A 176 -13.61 8.02 13.57
CA GLU A 176 -14.95 7.59 13.18
C GLU A 176 -15.81 8.73 12.62
N ASN A 177 -15.55 9.97 13.05
CA ASN A 177 -16.23 11.16 12.54
C ASN A 177 -15.74 11.59 11.13
N LYS A 178 -14.55 11.16 10.71
CA LYS A 178 -13.89 11.58 9.46
C LYS A 178 -13.84 10.48 8.41
N ILE A 179 -13.76 9.22 8.81
CA ILE A 179 -13.56 8.10 7.89
C ILE A 179 -14.78 7.17 7.93
N VAL A 180 -15.32 6.86 6.77
CA VAL A 180 -16.38 5.84 6.59
C VAL A 180 -15.80 4.71 5.74
N CYS A 181 -15.87 3.48 6.23
CA CYS A 181 -15.47 2.29 5.49
C CYS A 181 -16.71 1.57 4.94
N ILE A 182 -16.64 1.17 3.67
CA ILE A 182 -17.69 0.48 2.95
C ILE A 182 -17.09 -0.84 2.43
N ASN A 183 -17.70 -1.96 2.81
CA ASN A 183 -17.35 -3.26 2.25
C ASN A 183 -18.12 -3.51 0.96
N ALA A 184 -17.48 -3.26 -0.18
CA ALA A 184 -18.09 -3.41 -1.50
C ALA A 184 -17.03 -3.48 -2.60
N ASP A 185 -17.43 -3.98 -3.77
CA ASP A 185 -16.68 -3.72 -5.00
C ASP A 185 -16.82 -2.23 -5.37
N VAL A 186 -15.73 -1.64 -5.87
CA VAL A 186 -15.74 -0.24 -6.30
C VAL A 186 -16.74 -0.01 -7.44
N LYS A 187 -16.97 -1.02 -8.31
CA LYS A 187 -17.94 -0.93 -9.41
C LYS A 187 -19.36 -0.67 -8.90
N ASP A 188 -19.69 -1.21 -7.73
CA ASP A 188 -21.02 -1.08 -7.13
C ASP A 188 -21.11 0.21 -6.30
N ALA A 189 -20.10 0.50 -5.49
CA ALA A 189 -20.15 1.58 -4.51
C ALA A 189 -19.90 2.98 -5.11
N CYS A 190 -19.10 3.11 -6.17
CA CYS A 190 -18.70 4.42 -6.72
C CYS A 190 -19.90 5.22 -7.25
N SER A 191 -20.95 4.57 -7.75
CA SER A 191 -22.15 5.23 -8.28
C SER A 191 -22.87 6.14 -7.25
N PHE A 192 -22.71 5.90 -5.95
CA PHE A 192 -23.30 6.73 -4.89
C PHE A 192 -22.55 8.06 -4.66
N PHE A 193 -21.40 8.25 -5.31
CA PHE A 193 -20.49 9.37 -5.06
C PHE A 193 -20.15 10.20 -6.32
N ILE A 194 -21.00 10.11 -7.35
CA ILE A 194 -20.89 10.94 -8.56
C ILE A 194 -20.90 12.42 -8.19
N GLU A 195 -19.96 13.17 -8.75
CA GLU A 195 -19.77 14.62 -8.55
C GLU A 195 -19.56 15.05 -7.08
N LYS A 196 -18.96 14.19 -6.23
CA LYS A 196 -18.72 14.52 -4.80
C LYS A 196 -17.26 14.71 -4.42
N ALA A 197 -16.32 14.08 -5.12
CA ALA A 197 -14.94 13.99 -4.67
C ALA A 197 -14.09 15.19 -5.12
N ASP A 198 -13.42 15.82 -4.15
CA ASP A 198 -12.30 16.72 -4.43
C ASP A 198 -11.05 15.91 -4.81
N ARG A 199 -10.95 14.67 -4.31
CA ARG A 199 -9.81 13.79 -4.51
C ARG A 199 -10.18 12.32 -4.55
N VAL A 200 -9.57 11.56 -5.45
CA VAL A 200 -9.70 10.10 -5.53
C VAL A 200 -8.33 9.43 -5.45
N LEU A 201 -8.20 8.42 -4.58
CA LEU A 201 -7.02 7.56 -4.48
C LEU A 201 -7.30 6.21 -5.13
N MET A 202 -6.48 5.82 -6.12
CA MET A 202 -6.58 4.53 -6.82
C MET A 202 -5.33 3.68 -6.55
N THR A 203 -5.19 3.13 -5.34
CA THR A 203 -3.92 2.53 -4.88
C THR A 203 -3.71 1.07 -5.30
N LEU A 204 -4.27 0.64 -6.44
CA LEU A 204 -4.13 -0.73 -6.98
C LEU A 204 -3.21 -0.70 -8.22
N PRO A 205 -1.87 -0.83 -8.09
CA PRO A 205 -0.96 -0.55 -9.20
C PRO A 205 -1.11 -1.47 -10.41
N LEU A 206 -1.62 -2.69 -10.22
CA LEU A 206 -1.78 -3.68 -11.29
C LEU A 206 -3.14 -3.65 -11.97
N GLY A 207 -4.09 -2.84 -11.50
CA GLY A 207 -5.48 -2.89 -11.99
C GLY A 207 -6.23 -1.57 -11.91
N ALA A 208 -5.68 -0.52 -11.30
CA ALA A 208 -6.32 0.78 -11.19
C ALA A 208 -6.74 1.34 -12.56
N TYR A 209 -5.99 1.05 -13.62
CA TYR A 209 -6.29 1.55 -14.97
C TYR A 209 -7.69 1.14 -15.46
N GLU A 210 -8.18 -0.03 -15.04
CA GLU A 210 -9.51 -0.54 -15.43
C GLU A 210 -10.66 0.29 -14.85
N TYR A 211 -10.38 1.12 -13.85
CA TYR A 211 -11.38 1.87 -13.09
C TYR A 211 -11.28 3.38 -13.34
N LEU A 212 -10.39 3.86 -14.21
CA LEU A 212 -10.30 5.29 -14.48
C LEU A 212 -11.60 5.86 -15.09
N ASP A 213 -12.25 5.11 -15.98
CA ASP A 213 -13.57 5.45 -16.54
C ASP A 213 -14.64 5.59 -15.43
N LEU A 214 -14.53 4.79 -14.36
CA LEU A 214 -15.40 4.86 -13.18
C LEU A 214 -15.02 6.00 -12.22
N THR A 215 -13.74 6.36 -12.16
CA THR A 215 -13.20 7.37 -11.25
C THR A 215 -13.53 8.80 -11.68
N LEU A 216 -13.40 9.11 -12.98
CA LEU A 216 -13.58 10.49 -13.46
C LEU A 216 -14.96 11.08 -13.09
N PRO A 217 -16.09 10.36 -13.23
CA PRO A 217 -17.41 10.87 -12.82
C PRO A 217 -17.58 11.13 -11.32
N LEU A 218 -16.68 10.63 -10.47
CA LEU A 218 -16.73 10.88 -9.02
C LEU A 218 -16.27 12.30 -8.68
N LEU A 219 -15.45 12.90 -9.54
CA LEU A 219 -14.91 14.23 -9.34
C LEU A 219 -16.02 15.27 -9.41
N LYS A 220 -15.95 16.28 -8.53
CA LYS A 220 -16.89 17.42 -8.59
C LYS A 220 -16.83 18.12 -9.95
N ARG A 221 -17.85 18.91 -10.27
CA ARG A 221 -17.97 19.61 -11.57
C ARG A 221 -16.84 20.61 -11.80
N GLU A 222 -16.34 21.24 -10.75
CA GLU A 222 -15.16 22.09 -10.76
C GLU A 222 -13.85 21.32 -11.00
N GLY A 223 -13.89 19.99 -10.98
CA GLY A 223 -12.76 19.08 -11.11
C GLY A 223 -12.23 18.59 -9.76
N GLY A 224 -11.24 17.71 -9.82
CA GLY A 224 -10.58 17.17 -8.63
C GLY A 224 -9.28 16.45 -8.96
N ILE A 225 -8.59 15.98 -7.93
CA ILE A 225 -7.27 15.35 -8.05
C ILE A 225 -7.41 13.82 -8.00
N VAL A 226 -6.82 13.14 -8.97
CA VAL A 226 -6.71 11.69 -8.99
C VAL A 226 -5.27 11.28 -8.73
N HIS A 227 -5.09 10.36 -7.76
CA HIS A 227 -3.81 9.69 -7.51
C HIS A 227 -3.85 8.31 -8.14
N PHE A 228 -3.23 8.21 -9.31
CA PHE A 228 -3.26 7.01 -10.13
C PHE A 228 -1.97 6.22 -9.97
N TYR A 229 -2.08 4.99 -9.45
CA TYR A 229 -0.95 4.10 -9.28
C TYR A 229 -0.86 3.11 -10.43
N HIS A 230 0.35 2.85 -10.89
CA HIS A 230 0.64 1.89 -11.96
C HIS A 230 1.96 1.16 -11.70
N ILE A 231 2.26 0.12 -12.48
CA ILE A 231 3.58 -0.49 -12.54
C ILE A 231 4.32 0.03 -13.78
N GLY A 232 5.42 0.74 -13.56
CA GLY A 232 6.31 1.22 -14.60
C GLY A 232 7.49 0.27 -14.83
N GLU A 233 7.99 0.22 -16.07
CA GLU A 233 9.20 -0.52 -16.42
C GLU A 233 10.43 0.40 -16.50
N GLU A 234 11.61 -0.14 -16.24
CA GLU A 234 12.88 0.57 -16.38
C GLU A 234 13.03 1.21 -17.77
N GLY A 235 13.47 2.46 -17.82
CA GLY A 235 13.57 3.23 -19.06
C GLY A 235 12.27 3.92 -19.51
N ASN A 236 11.10 3.48 -19.05
CA ASN A 236 9.82 4.15 -19.35
C ASN A 236 8.80 4.01 -18.21
N MET A 237 9.17 4.49 -17.03
CA MET A 237 8.41 4.22 -15.80
C MET A 237 6.99 4.82 -15.79
N PHE A 238 6.77 5.93 -16.50
CA PHE A 238 5.49 6.66 -16.47
C PHE A 238 4.73 6.64 -17.80
N GLY A 239 5.36 6.21 -18.91
CA GLY A 239 4.78 6.39 -20.23
C GLY A 239 3.49 5.61 -20.46
N GLU A 240 3.36 4.41 -19.90
CA GLU A 240 2.09 3.67 -19.97
C GLU A 240 0.99 4.34 -19.14
N ALA A 241 1.28 4.72 -17.90
CA ALA A 241 0.33 5.42 -17.04
C ALA A 241 -0.18 6.72 -17.69
N LEU A 242 0.72 7.49 -18.32
CA LEU A 242 0.38 8.71 -19.04
C LEU A 242 -0.50 8.45 -20.27
N ARG A 243 -0.19 7.42 -21.07
CA ARG A 243 -1.02 7.03 -22.22
C ARG A 243 -2.44 6.65 -21.80
N ILE A 244 -2.56 5.90 -20.70
CA ILE A 244 -3.84 5.49 -20.14
C ILE A 244 -4.63 6.73 -19.68
N ILE A 245 -4.02 7.61 -18.89
CA ILE A 245 -4.67 8.86 -18.42
C ILE A 245 -5.14 9.70 -19.61
N ASP A 246 -4.27 9.95 -20.60
CA ASP A 246 -4.60 10.75 -21.78
C ASP A 246 -5.77 10.16 -22.56
N HIS A 247 -5.70 8.86 -22.86
CA HIS A 247 -6.73 8.16 -23.60
C HIS A 247 -8.07 8.21 -22.86
N THR A 248 -8.09 7.85 -21.58
CA THR A 248 -9.31 7.82 -20.77
C THR A 248 -9.91 9.20 -20.59
N CYS A 249 -9.12 10.24 -20.30
CA CYS A 249 -9.64 11.60 -20.15
C CYS A 249 -10.25 12.11 -21.46
N LYS A 250 -9.54 11.97 -22.60
CA LYS A 250 -10.06 12.40 -23.91
C LYS A 250 -11.32 11.66 -24.32
N LYS A 251 -11.34 10.33 -24.15
CA LYS A 251 -12.50 9.47 -24.44
C LYS A 251 -13.76 9.92 -23.70
N ASN A 252 -13.63 10.40 -22.46
CA ASN A 252 -14.74 10.79 -21.61
C ASN A 252 -14.99 12.32 -21.58
N SER A 253 -14.34 13.08 -22.46
CA SER A 253 -14.44 14.55 -22.51
C SER A 253 -14.04 15.21 -21.19
N TYR A 254 -12.90 14.80 -20.62
CA TYR A 254 -12.24 15.48 -19.51
C TYR A 254 -10.97 16.17 -20.01
N GLU A 255 -10.77 17.42 -19.58
CA GLU A 255 -9.44 18.01 -19.58
C GLU A 255 -8.69 17.58 -18.32
N TYR A 256 -7.37 17.51 -18.43
CA TYR A 256 -6.52 17.12 -17.32
C TYR A 256 -5.17 17.84 -17.35
N VAL A 257 -4.56 17.97 -16.17
CA VAL A 257 -3.22 18.50 -15.99
C VAL A 257 -2.46 17.59 -15.05
N ILE A 258 -1.29 17.11 -15.48
CA ILE A 258 -0.42 16.34 -14.60
C ILE A 258 0.21 17.27 -13.56
N ILE A 259 0.06 16.92 -12.29
CA ILE A 259 0.57 17.68 -11.15
C ILE A 259 1.94 17.15 -10.75
N LYS A 260 2.07 15.81 -10.67
CA LYS A 260 3.27 15.19 -10.10
C LYS A 260 3.47 13.77 -10.60
N TYR A 261 4.74 13.40 -10.73
CA TYR A 261 5.22 12.04 -10.93
C TYR A 261 5.95 11.60 -9.66
N LYS A 262 5.73 10.35 -9.24
CA LYS A 262 6.47 9.79 -8.11
C LYS A 262 6.76 8.31 -8.33
N ILE A 263 8.01 7.92 -8.15
CA ILE A 263 8.39 6.53 -7.92
C ILE A 263 8.12 6.25 -6.44
N VAL A 264 7.23 5.29 -6.16
CA VAL A 264 6.78 4.98 -4.80
C VAL A 264 7.75 4.01 -4.15
N ASN A 265 8.07 2.91 -4.85
CA ASN A 265 9.09 1.93 -4.48
C ASN A 265 9.36 0.97 -5.63
N ASP A 266 10.41 0.15 -5.46
CA ASP A 266 10.66 -1.00 -6.32
C ASP A 266 9.56 -2.05 -6.14
N TYR A 267 9.04 -2.56 -7.25
CA TYR A 267 8.01 -3.61 -7.26
C TYR A 267 8.62 -4.99 -7.55
N ALA A 268 9.45 -5.09 -8.59
CA ALA A 268 10.17 -6.29 -9.00
C ALA A 268 11.45 -5.87 -9.73
N PRO A 269 12.38 -6.78 -10.09
CA PRO A 269 13.54 -6.42 -10.89
C PRO A 269 13.13 -5.61 -12.13
N ARG A 270 13.68 -4.40 -12.27
CA ARG A 270 13.40 -3.45 -13.36
C ARG A 270 11.94 -2.98 -13.46
N LYS A 271 11.14 -3.17 -12.42
CA LYS A 271 9.74 -2.72 -12.34
C LYS A 271 9.50 -1.91 -11.09
N TYR A 272 8.83 -0.78 -11.24
CA TYR A 272 8.66 0.22 -10.20
C TYR A 272 7.17 0.47 -9.98
N LYS A 273 6.74 0.54 -8.71
CA LYS A 273 5.44 1.11 -8.38
C LYS A 273 5.53 2.61 -8.56
N VAL A 274 4.72 3.15 -9.46
CA VAL A 274 4.68 4.59 -9.75
C VAL A 274 3.33 5.17 -9.39
N ARG A 275 3.31 6.47 -9.15
CA ARG A 275 2.11 7.28 -8.95
C ARG A 275 2.16 8.50 -9.86
N VAL A 276 1.07 8.74 -10.57
CA VAL A 276 0.83 9.97 -11.32
C VAL A 276 -0.35 10.69 -10.67
N ASP A 277 -0.08 11.90 -10.19
CA ASP A 277 -1.12 12.77 -9.66
C ASP A 277 -1.56 13.71 -10.77
N PHE A 278 -2.85 13.76 -11.06
CA PHE A 278 -3.38 14.67 -12.06
C PHE A 278 -4.67 15.32 -11.60
N PHE A 279 -4.86 16.58 -11.97
CA PHE A 279 -6.14 17.24 -11.90
C PHE A 279 -6.95 16.86 -13.14
N ALA A 280 -8.24 16.60 -12.98
CA ALA A 280 -9.15 16.42 -14.10
C ALA A 280 -10.47 17.14 -13.86
N ARG A 281 -11.04 17.67 -14.95
CA ARG A 281 -12.33 18.36 -14.97
C ARG A 281 -13.08 18.00 -16.23
N ARG A 282 -14.39 17.80 -16.11
CA ARG A 282 -15.24 17.50 -17.27
C ARG A 282 -15.36 18.74 -18.17
N LEU A 283 -15.18 18.56 -19.47
CA LEU A 283 -15.46 19.57 -20.47
C LEU A 283 -16.98 19.71 -20.59
N LEU A 284 -17.47 20.95 -20.48
CA LEU A 284 -18.86 21.31 -20.68
C LEU A 284 -19.23 21.33 -22.17
#